data_AF-A0A4Q5RGJ0-F1
#
_entry.id   AF-A0A4Q5RGJ0-F1
#
_cell.length_a   1.000
_cell.length_b   1.000
_cell.length_c   1.000
_cell.angle_alpha   90.00
_cell.angle_beta   90.00
_cell.angle_gamma   90.00
#
_symmetry.space_group_name_H-M   'P 1'
#
loop_
_entity.id
_entity.type
_entity.pdbx_description
1 polymer ?
#
loop_
_entity_poly.entity_id
_entity_poly.type
_entity_poly.pdbx_seq_one_letter_code
_entity_poly.pdbx_strand_id
1 'polypeptide(L)'
;MKKLYLLLILSGVILAGCSKRVYYEDDIDPDYWMRTHEKGIVAYVDYFSGNYIVDTNNGYAVIEAWGSITPREYDREYGNFSNPGVQTIYNREGGYFTEGRVIDSWLTWSEAMYLLEDISE
;
A
#
# COMPACT_ATOMS: atom_id res chain seq x y z
N MET A 1 -43.10 -2.02 24.65
CA MET A 1 -42.62 -1.13 23.57
C MET A 1 -41.21 -0.56 23.78
N LYS A 2 -40.79 -0.19 25.01
CA LYS A 2 -39.41 0.32 25.28
C LYS A 2 -38.25 -0.60 24.84
N LYS A 3 -38.43 -1.93 24.90
CA LYS A 3 -37.40 -2.91 24.49
C LYS A 3 -37.14 -2.93 22.97
N LEU A 4 -38.12 -2.51 22.15
CA LEU A 4 -37.99 -2.49 20.69
C LEU A 4 -37.15 -1.29 20.22
N TYR A 5 -37.27 -0.15 20.90
CA TYR A 5 -36.49 1.06 20.61
C TYR A 5 -34.99 0.85 20.88
N LEU A 6 -34.65 0.09 21.92
CA LEU A 6 -33.26 -0.21 22.26
C LEU A 6 -32.57 -1.09 21.21
N LEU A 7 -33.30 -2.01 20.59
CA LEU A 7 -32.82 -2.86 19.50
C LEU A 7 -32.60 -2.07 18.20
N LEU A 8 -33.46 -1.09 17.91
CA LEU A 8 -33.33 -0.21 16.75
C LEU A 8 -32.17 0.79 16.87
N ILE A 9 -31.90 1.29 18.07
CA ILE A 9 -30.75 2.19 18.30
C ILE A 9 -29.43 1.42 18.17
N LEU A 10 -29.38 0.19 18.68
CA LEU A 10 -28.18 -0.65 18.62
C LEU A 10 -27.84 -1.07 17.17
N SER A 11 -28.84 -1.33 16.31
CA SER A 11 -28.58 -1.68 14.91
C SER A 11 -28.06 -0.49 14.08
N GLY A 12 -28.49 0.74 14.39
CA GLY A 12 -28.04 1.94 13.70
C GLY A 12 -26.56 2.27 13.93
N VAL A 13 -26.03 2.01 15.13
CA VAL A 13 -24.61 2.24 15.46
C VAL A 13 -23.68 1.29 14.71
N ILE A 14 -24.12 0.05 14.48
CA ILE A 14 -23.30 -0.96 13.78
C ILE A 14 -23.21 -0.65 12.28
N LEU A 15 -24.26 -0.08 11.68
CA LEU A 15 -24.30 0.23 10.25
C LEU A 15 -23.62 1.56 9.88
N ALA A 16 -23.43 2.48 10.84
CA ALA A 16 -22.73 3.75 10.61
C ALA A 16 -21.19 3.62 10.55
N GLY A 17 -20.63 2.46 10.89
CA GLY A 17 -19.18 2.23 10.88
C GLY A 17 -18.55 2.05 9.49
N CYS A 18 -19.35 1.74 8.46
CA CYS A 18 -18.88 1.66 7.08
C CYS A 18 -18.86 3.06 6.45
N SER A 19 -17.83 3.84 6.77
CA SER A 19 -17.46 4.97 5.92
C SER A 19 -16.73 4.45 4.68
N LYS A 20 -17.11 4.94 3.49
CA LYS A 20 -16.32 4.70 2.27
C LYS A 20 -14.98 5.40 2.47
N ARG A 21 -13.90 4.62 2.63
CA ARG A 21 -12.54 5.15 2.62
C ARG A 21 -12.34 5.81 1.24
N VAL A 22 -12.14 7.11 1.24
CA VAL A 22 -11.71 7.82 0.03
C VAL A 22 -10.22 7.51 -0.09
N TYR A 23 -9.86 6.69 -1.07
CA TYR A 23 -8.48 6.25 -1.30
C TYR A 23 -7.67 7.26 -2.14
N TYR A 24 -8.36 8.23 -2.74
CA TYR A 24 -7.78 9.28 -3.57
C TYR A 24 -8.17 10.65 -3.01
N GLU A 25 -7.25 11.32 -2.31
CA GLU A 25 -7.34 12.77 -2.15
C GLU A 25 -6.80 13.38 -3.45
N ASP A 26 -7.62 14.11 -4.20
CA ASP A 26 -7.24 14.72 -5.49
C ASP A 26 -6.16 15.82 -5.36
N ASP A 27 -5.71 16.12 -4.13
CA ASP A 27 -4.75 17.20 -3.82
C ASP A 27 -3.77 16.78 -2.71
N ILE A 28 -3.22 15.56 -2.79
CA ILE A 28 -2.16 15.11 -1.87
C ILE A 28 -0.87 15.87 -2.19
N ASP A 29 -0.45 16.74 -1.27
CA ASP A 29 0.85 17.41 -1.34
C ASP A 29 2.01 16.39 -1.21
N PRO A 30 2.83 16.22 -2.26
CA PRO A 30 3.98 15.30 -2.22
C PRO A 30 4.98 15.62 -1.11
N ASP A 31 5.22 16.90 -0.82
CA ASP A 31 6.19 17.33 0.19
C ASP A 31 5.72 16.97 1.61
N TYR A 32 4.43 17.09 1.86
CA TYR A 32 3.81 16.58 3.09
C TYR A 32 3.87 15.04 3.16
N TRP A 33 3.56 14.36 2.07
CA TRP A 33 3.54 12.89 2.01
C TRP A 33 4.90 12.28 2.36
N MET A 34 5.97 12.74 1.70
CA MET A 34 7.32 12.19 1.93
C MET A 34 7.83 12.43 3.37
N ARG A 35 7.32 13.46 4.05
CA ARG A 35 7.68 13.75 5.46
C ARG A 35 6.96 12.85 6.45
N THR A 36 5.83 12.26 6.07
CA THR A 36 4.92 11.52 6.96
C THR A 36 4.89 10.03 6.69
N HIS A 37 5.46 9.58 5.57
CA HIS A 37 5.45 8.19 5.14
C HIS A 37 6.85 7.57 5.12
N GLU A 38 6.90 6.25 5.21
CA GLU A 38 8.13 5.48 5.16
C GLU A 38 8.78 5.63 3.78
N LYS A 39 10.08 5.91 3.77
CA LYS A 39 10.88 5.91 2.55
C LYS A 39 11.32 4.48 2.25
N GLY A 40 11.12 4.05 1.00
CA GLY A 40 11.68 2.84 0.42
C GLY A 40 12.44 3.12 -0.86
N ILE A 41 13.27 2.17 -1.28
CA ILE A 41 13.96 2.18 -2.57
C ILE A 41 13.54 0.92 -3.33
N VAL A 42 13.10 1.06 -4.58
CA VAL A 42 12.75 -0.09 -5.41
C VAL A 42 14.01 -0.91 -5.66
N ALA A 43 14.06 -2.12 -5.11
CA ALA A 43 15.22 -2.99 -5.14
C ALA A 43 15.25 -3.87 -6.40
N TYR A 44 14.07 -4.28 -6.86
CA TYR A 44 13.88 -5.13 -8.03
C TYR A 44 12.46 -5.01 -8.56
N VAL A 45 12.31 -5.13 -9.88
CA VAL A 45 11.02 -5.08 -10.57
C VAL A 45 10.91 -6.30 -11.48
N ASP A 46 9.83 -7.06 -11.35
CA ASP A 46 9.42 -7.96 -12.42
C ASP A 46 8.65 -7.15 -13.47
N TYR A 47 9.30 -6.87 -14.60
CA TYR A 47 8.68 -6.09 -15.68
C TYR A 47 7.59 -6.84 -16.45
N PHE A 48 7.40 -8.15 -16.22
CA PHE A 48 6.31 -8.89 -16.84
C PHE A 48 4.98 -8.70 -16.08
N SER A 49 4.99 -8.93 -14.76
CA SER A 49 3.81 -8.72 -13.91
C SER A 49 3.63 -7.26 -13.47
N GLY A 50 4.73 -6.50 -13.41
CA GLY A 50 4.78 -5.18 -12.80
C GLY A 50 4.92 -5.20 -11.28
N ASN A 51 4.94 -6.38 -10.64
CA ASN A 51 5.19 -6.55 -9.21
C ASN A 51 6.65 -6.23 -8.89
N TYR A 52 6.92 -5.78 -7.66
CA TYR A 52 8.26 -5.31 -7.32
C TYR A 52 8.57 -5.44 -5.83
N ILE A 53 9.85 -5.31 -5.51
CA ILE A 53 10.39 -5.35 -4.15
C ILE A 53 10.88 -3.95 -3.78
N VAL A 54 10.56 -3.52 -2.57
CA VAL A 54 11.03 -2.26 -1.98
C VAL A 54 11.94 -2.58 -0.80
N ASP A 55 13.16 -2.03 -0.81
CA ASP A 55 14.09 -2.01 0.32
C ASP A 55 13.71 -0.89 1.29
N THR A 56 13.46 -1.23 2.55
CA THR A 56 13.13 -0.29 3.63
C THR A 56 14.09 -0.45 4.80
N ASN A 57 14.02 0.47 5.77
CA ASN A 57 14.92 0.44 6.94
C ASN A 57 14.80 -0.85 7.79
N ASN A 58 13.70 -1.59 7.66
CA ASN A 58 13.41 -2.79 8.46
C ASN A 58 13.55 -4.10 7.68
N GLY A 59 13.93 -4.04 6.40
CA GLY A 59 13.98 -5.20 5.49
C GLY A 59 13.26 -4.90 4.18
N TYR A 60 12.87 -5.96 3.47
CA TYR A 60 12.20 -5.84 2.17
C TYR A 60 10.68 -5.96 2.31
N ALA A 61 9.96 -5.27 1.44
CA ALA A 61 8.52 -5.42 1.25
C ALA A 61 8.24 -5.83 -0.21
N VAL A 62 7.27 -6.72 -0.41
CA VAL A 62 6.81 -7.13 -1.75
C VAL A 62 5.52 -6.39 -2.07
N ILE A 63 5.51 -5.73 -3.22
CA ILE A 63 4.38 -4.96 -3.71
C ILE A 63 3.80 -5.64 -4.94
N GLU A 64 2.52 -5.98 -4.83
CA GLU A 64 1.71 -6.36 -5.98
C GLU A 64 1.13 -5.11 -6.63
N ALA A 65 1.45 -4.91 -7.91
CA ALA A 65 0.98 -3.77 -8.69
C ALA A 65 -0.32 -4.11 -9.43
N TRP A 66 -1.32 -3.23 -9.37
CA TRP A 66 -2.62 -3.46 -10.02
C TRP A 66 -2.79 -2.69 -11.32
N GLY A 67 -1.86 -2.93 -12.27
CA GLY A 67 -1.92 -2.33 -13.60
C GLY A 67 -1.70 -0.81 -13.64
N SER A 68 -1.05 -0.28 -12.60
CA SER A 68 -0.62 1.11 -12.55
C SER A 68 0.73 1.32 -13.24
N ILE A 69 1.33 2.51 -13.09
CA ILE A 69 2.66 2.79 -13.63
C ILE A 69 3.68 1.97 -12.83
N THR A 70 4.27 0.96 -13.47
CA THR A 70 5.38 0.17 -12.92
C THR A 70 6.59 1.08 -12.64
N PRO A 71 7.15 1.05 -11.42
CA PRO A 71 8.33 1.85 -11.11
C PRO A 71 9.59 1.28 -11.76
N ARG A 72 10.72 1.99 -11.61
CA ARG A 72 12.04 1.50 -12.04
C ARG A 72 12.86 1.08 -10.83
N GLU A 73 13.82 0.18 -11.04
CA GLU A 73 14.80 -0.07 -9.98
C GLU A 73 15.50 1.23 -9.57
N TYR A 74 15.76 1.34 -8.28
CA TYR A 74 16.36 2.49 -7.60
C TYR A 74 15.47 3.74 -7.49
N ASP A 75 14.23 3.71 -7.97
CA ASP A 75 13.26 4.76 -7.65
C ASP A 75 13.04 4.85 -6.14
N ARG A 76 12.88 6.08 -5.64
CA ARG A 76 12.54 6.35 -4.25
C ARG A 76 11.04 6.45 -4.13
N GLU A 77 10.49 5.62 -3.26
CA GLU A 77 9.06 5.59 -3.01
C GLU A 77 8.74 5.89 -1.56
N TYR A 78 7.56 6.46 -1.35
CA TYR A 78 7.07 6.86 -0.04
C TYR A 78 5.67 6.31 0.17
N GLY A 79 5.52 5.47 1.18
CA GLY A 79 4.26 4.77 1.46
C GLY A 79 4.29 4.14 2.84
N ASN A 80 3.36 3.22 3.09
CA ASN A 80 3.33 2.44 4.33
C ASN A 80 3.74 1.00 4.06
N PHE A 81 5.03 0.80 3.74
CA PHE A 81 5.58 -0.49 3.33
C PHE A 81 5.65 -1.51 4.47
N SER A 82 5.66 -1.05 5.72
CA SER A 82 5.64 -1.90 6.92
C SER A 82 4.25 -2.45 7.29
N ASN A 83 3.20 -2.19 6.51
CA ASN A 83 1.85 -2.67 6.80
C ASN A 83 1.23 -3.35 5.57
N PRO A 84 0.96 -4.67 5.63
CA PRO A 84 0.27 -5.38 4.57
C PRO A 84 -1.10 -4.78 4.23
N GLY A 85 -1.47 -4.86 2.96
CA GLY A 85 -2.72 -4.32 2.42
C GLY A 85 -2.51 -3.27 1.33
N VAL A 86 -3.62 -2.70 0.87
CA VAL A 86 -3.61 -1.66 -0.18
C VAL A 86 -3.05 -0.37 0.40
N GLN A 87 -2.01 0.15 -0.23
CA GLN A 87 -1.33 1.38 0.14
C GLN A 87 -1.31 2.35 -1.04
N THR A 88 -1.43 3.64 -0.73
CA THR A 88 -1.04 4.71 -1.64
C THR A 88 0.49 4.86 -1.56
N ILE A 89 1.15 4.90 -2.69
CA ILE A 89 2.60 4.96 -2.83
C ILE A 89 2.94 6.15 -3.72
N TYR A 90 3.81 7.02 -3.23
CA TYR A 90 4.33 8.14 -4.02
C TYR A 90 5.70 7.79 -4.58
N ASN A 91 5.84 7.83 -5.90
CA ASN A 91 7.13 7.67 -6.57
C ASN A 91 7.75 9.04 -6.82
N ARG A 92 8.92 9.30 -6.23
CA ARG A 92 9.58 10.61 -6.27
C ARG A 92 10.19 10.94 -7.63
N GLU A 93 10.78 9.95 -8.29
CA GLU A 93 11.41 10.09 -9.61
C GLU A 93 10.36 10.34 -10.69
N GLY A 94 9.26 9.59 -10.65
CA GLY A 94 8.14 9.70 -11.57
C GLY A 94 7.18 10.84 -11.25
N GLY A 95 7.18 11.35 -10.02
CA GLY A 95 6.32 12.46 -9.59
C GLY A 95 4.84 12.10 -9.58
N TYR A 96 4.49 10.84 -9.29
CA TYR A 96 3.11 10.36 -9.30
C TYR A 96 2.76 9.56 -8.04
N PHE A 97 1.47 9.56 -7.69
CA PHE A 97 0.90 8.64 -6.73
C PHE A 97 0.33 7.42 -7.45
N THR A 98 0.45 6.27 -6.81
CA THR A 98 -0.10 5.01 -7.30
C THR A 98 -0.66 4.18 -6.15
N GLU A 99 -1.48 3.18 -6.47
CA GLU A 99 -1.91 2.17 -5.52
C GLU A 99 -1.15 0.87 -5.78
N GLY A 100 -0.71 0.24 -4.71
CA GLY A 100 -0.13 -1.10 -4.72
C GLY A 100 -0.54 -1.84 -3.46
N ARG A 101 -0.61 -3.16 -3.53
CA ARG A 101 -0.84 -3.99 -2.35
C ARG A 101 0.50 -4.44 -1.78
N VAL A 102 0.81 -4.02 -0.56
CA VAL A 102 1.89 -4.63 0.22
C VAL A 102 1.43 -6.03 0.59
N ILE A 103 2.10 -7.05 0.04
CA ILE A 103 1.78 -8.45 0.30
C ILE A 103 2.33 -8.85 1.66
N ASP A 104 3.61 -8.58 1.89
CA ASP A 104 4.28 -8.78 3.17
C ASP A 104 5.49 -7.83 3.31
N SER A 105 6.03 -7.71 4.53
CA SER A 105 7.03 -6.70 4.90
C SER A 105 8.06 -7.23 5.91
N TRP A 106 9.18 -6.52 6.07
CA TRP A 106 10.30 -6.89 6.95
C TRP A 106 10.93 -8.24 6.59
N LEU A 107 10.85 -8.58 5.31
CA LEU A 107 11.40 -9.81 4.76
C LEU A 107 12.92 -9.70 4.59
N THR A 108 13.60 -10.84 4.61
CA THR A 108 14.92 -10.97 4.01
C THR A 108 14.80 -10.93 2.48
N TRP A 109 15.92 -10.66 1.79
CA TRP A 109 15.95 -10.66 0.33
C TRP A 109 15.44 -11.98 -0.28
N SER A 110 15.85 -13.11 0.30
CA SER A 110 15.43 -14.43 -0.17
C SER A 110 13.94 -14.68 -0.02
N GLU A 111 13.33 -14.23 1.09
CA GLU A 111 11.89 -14.36 1.31
C GLU A 111 11.11 -13.46 0.35
N ALA A 112 11.59 -12.23 0.14
CA ALA A 112 10.97 -11.29 -0.80
C ALA A 112 11.00 -11.81 -2.25
N MET A 113 12.13 -12.38 -2.70
CA MET A 113 12.23 -12.98 -4.04
C MET A 113 11.30 -14.17 -4.20
N TYR A 114 11.27 -15.09 -3.23
CA TYR A 114 10.37 -16.24 -3.27
C TYR A 114 8.89 -15.81 -3.37
N LEU A 115 8.50 -14.83 -2.55
CA LEU A 115 7.14 -14.33 -2.54
C LEU A 115 6.79 -13.57 -3.83
N LEU A 116 7.74 -12.80 -4.38
CA LEU A 116 7.54 -12.11 -5.65
C LEU A 116 7.31 -13.11 -6.79
N GLU A 117 8.10 -14.19 -6.85
CA GLU A 117 7.92 -15.25 -7.84
C GLU A 117 6.52 -15.88 -7.73
N ASP A 118 6.08 -16.24 -6.51
CA ASP A 118 4.76 -16.86 -6.25
C ASP A 118 3.58 -16.01 -6.74
N ILE A 119 3.66 -14.67 -6.60
CA ILE A 119 2.58 -13.75 -7.02
C ILE A 119 2.69 -13.30 -8.49
N SER A 120 3.77 -13.65 -9.19
CA SER A 120 4.03 -13.22 -10.57
C SER A 120 3.76 -14.32 -11.61
N GLU A 121 3.31 -15.50 -11.16
CA GLU A 121 2.89 -16.62 -12.01
C GLU A 121 1.51 -16.41 -12.69
#